data_AF-A0A8C3QH52-F1
#
_entry.id   AF-A0A8C3QH52-F1
#
_cell.length_a   1.000
_cell.length_b   1.000
_cell.length_c   1.000
_cell.angle_alpha   90.00
_cell.angle_beta   90.00
_cell.angle_gamma   90.00
#
_symmetry.space_group_name_H-M   'P 1'
#
loop_
_entity.id
_entity.type
_entity.pdbx_description
1 polymer ?
#
loop_
_entity_poly.entity_id
_entity_poly.type
_entity_poly.pdbx_seq_one_letter_code
_entity_poly.pdbx_strand_id
1 'polypeptide(L)'
;TGRWRRAAPRTGRGGAGRGAAPGGGGGSAVMPARRSRPRRALARAPARASRTEAAWREFASSFTRTGMVPPAEPGLVAVEAAEGTAVLLLPPQQALTFTGKCRLRCLYGAVRLLGFAVASHHPGLPVFSPATHCALSLEALPGARPPAADLRQLRAAARGAMRSHRVRLRDGRVPFRGHSLLSRIFEPQSNFTPEDAVLASVGIVKCSPDNGLQVSESTCLALEELIQACCGEYEGIPVVLVCGPKNTGKSTFNRYLINLLLNHLPVVEYMECDIGQAEFTPPGCVSLSSVTEPVLGPPYTHQQMPHKVVYYGQTSCEQDTERYLDVVKYVFSCCKKEVPLVINTMGWVKGDGLLLLIDLIRLLSPSHIVQMDLCDWEAMPPLTPDHVHFSAGLHTKGKQQSKCKQLGLGDLESWKYPEGEDMSAPQHKLLYVNPEFPRAGAAVHSGILHDMSILGYLGHLQSPDIGAVLPLHCLVPYQVPFNAVALRVIHTDVAPSNIMYAVNASWVGLCCIPEEVRCQTDGPVLLTQTPICDCLGFGIVRGVDVEKKLYHILTPVPPENLRLVNCLLLGNIAIPECVLVGQQGIEGEIPYVTSDYNYSIVGSGKLRKNKQHLLKRKECDYA
;
A
#
# COMPACT_ATOMS: atom_id res chain seq x y z
N THR A 1 4.01 26.05 27.15
CA THR A 1 4.69 25.84 25.84
C THR A 1 5.58 24.61 25.94
N GLY A 2 5.15 23.47 25.37
CA GLY A 2 5.91 22.21 25.31
C GLY A 2 5.17 21.01 25.92
N ARG A 3 4.15 20.49 25.22
CA ARG A 3 3.30 19.34 25.63
C ARG A 3 3.95 17.96 25.41
N TRP A 4 4.93 17.86 24.52
CA TRP A 4 5.59 16.61 24.17
C TRP A 4 7.10 16.83 24.18
N ARG A 5 7.82 16.15 25.09
CA ARG A 5 9.28 16.27 25.21
C ARG A 5 9.94 14.91 24.95
N ARG A 6 10.88 14.85 24.00
CA ARG A 6 11.82 13.72 23.85
C ARG A 6 12.94 13.86 24.88
N ALA A 7 13.44 12.74 25.40
CA ALA A 7 14.68 12.74 26.17
C ALA A 7 15.89 12.94 25.22
N ALA A 8 16.87 13.74 25.64
CA ALA A 8 17.94 14.22 24.76
C ALA A 8 19.25 13.42 24.87
N PRO A 9 19.91 13.12 23.74
CA PRO A 9 21.37 12.93 23.68
C PRO A 9 22.06 14.01 22.84
N ARG A 10 23.25 14.45 23.30
CA ARG A 10 24.10 15.50 22.70
C ARG A 10 24.93 15.00 21.52
N THR A 11 25.05 15.79 20.45
CA THR A 11 26.16 15.70 19.46
C THR A 11 26.52 17.07 18.86
N GLY A 12 27.81 17.25 18.55
CA GLY A 12 28.45 18.48 18.07
C GLY A 12 28.69 18.53 16.56
N ARG A 13 28.92 19.75 16.05
CA ARG A 13 29.06 20.18 14.64
C ARG A 13 30.52 20.22 14.14
N GLY A 14 30.64 20.21 12.81
CA GLY A 14 31.71 20.82 12.00
C GLY A 14 31.82 20.09 10.65
N GLY A 15 31.96 20.67 9.47
CA GLY A 15 32.21 22.02 8.96
C GLY A 15 32.46 21.90 7.44
N ALA A 16 32.18 22.97 6.69
CA ALA A 16 32.11 23.01 5.22
C ALA A 16 33.47 23.25 4.51
N GLY A 17 33.51 23.06 3.18
CA GLY A 17 34.58 23.58 2.30
C GLY A 17 34.24 23.47 0.80
N ARG A 18 34.36 24.59 0.07
CA ARG A 18 34.03 24.84 -1.36
C ARG A 18 35.28 24.90 -2.25
N GLY A 19 35.08 24.87 -3.59
CA GLY A 19 35.95 25.47 -4.63
C GLY A 19 35.96 24.64 -5.93
N ALA A 20 35.35 25.03 -7.06
CA ALA A 20 35.65 26.09 -8.06
C ALA A 20 36.61 25.65 -9.20
N ALA A 21 36.23 25.98 -10.45
CA ALA A 21 36.65 25.50 -11.79
C ALA A 21 37.88 26.28 -12.38
N PRO A 22 38.11 26.49 -13.73
CA PRO A 22 37.63 25.91 -15.02
C PRO A 22 38.72 25.81 -16.16
N GLY A 23 38.31 25.52 -17.41
CA GLY A 23 38.98 25.89 -18.69
C GLY A 23 39.46 24.71 -19.57
N GLY A 24 39.38 24.67 -20.90
CA GLY A 24 38.94 25.57 -21.98
C GLY A 24 39.39 25.03 -23.36
N GLY A 25 38.73 25.45 -24.47
CA GLY A 25 39.16 25.36 -25.89
C GLY A 25 39.05 23.99 -26.58
N GLY A 26 38.61 23.79 -27.83
CA GLY A 26 38.39 24.67 -28.98
C GLY A 26 39.01 24.00 -30.23
N GLY A 27 38.26 23.79 -31.33
CA GLY A 27 38.84 23.35 -32.61
C GLY A 27 37.86 22.67 -33.58
N SER A 28 37.69 23.26 -34.76
CA SER A 28 36.68 22.97 -35.79
C SER A 28 37.29 22.32 -37.04
N ALA A 29 36.40 21.92 -37.97
CA ALA A 29 36.56 21.74 -39.42
C ALA A 29 37.07 20.36 -39.93
N VAL A 30 36.69 19.81 -41.10
CA VAL A 30 35.69 20.09 -42.17
C VAL A 30 35.65 18.80 -43.04
N MET A 31 34.50 18.53 -43.69
CA MET A 31 34.23 17.45 -44.66
C MET A 31 34.94 17.65 -46.03
N PRO A 32 35.01 16.61 -46.90
CA PRO A 32 34.14 16.66 -48.09
C PRO A 32 33.59 15.32 -48.64
N ALA A 33 32.56 15.47 -49.48
CA ALA A 33 31.85 14.47 -50.31
C ALA A 33 32.75 13.88 -51.44
N ARG A 34 32.41 12.85 -52.24
CA ARG A 34 31.19 12.52 -53.01
C ARG A 34 31.49 11.28 -53.90
N ARG A 35 30.46 10.48 -54.28
CA ARG A 35 30.21 9.83 -55.61
C ARG A 35 29.59 8.41 -55.52
N SER A 36 28.91 8.04 -56.60
CA SER A 36 27.69 7.22 -56.66
C SER A 36 27.72 6.08 -57.69
N ARG A 37 26.99 4.99 -57.38
CA ARG A 37 26.34 3.95 -58.25
C ARG A 37 27.24 2.87 -58.92
N PRO A 38 26.74 1.64 -59.26
CA PRO A 38 25.35 1.24 -59.54
C PRO A 38 24.84 -0.10 -58.92
N ARG A 39 23.55 -0.39 -59.18
CA ARG A 39 22.74 -1.57 -58.77
C ARG A 39 23.19 -2.88 -59.43
N ARG A 40 23.08 -4.01 -58.71
CA ARG A 40 22.91 -5.36 -59.27
C ARG A 40 21.89 -6.13 -58.43
N ALA A 41 20.81 -6.59 -59.06
CA ALA A 41 19.81 -7.49 -58.47
C ALA A 41 20.25 -8.94 -58.70
N LEU A 42 20.09 -9.83 -57.70
CA LEU A 42 19.74 -11.25 -57.88
C LEU A 42 19.58 -12.01 -56.54
N ALA A 43 18.63 -12.94 -56.59
CA ALA A 43 18.44 -14.13 -55.74
C ALA A 43 17.82 -13.98 -54.34
N ARG A 44 16.56 -14.44 -54.23
CA ARG A 44 15.89 -14.86 -53.00
C ARG A 44 16.60 -16.10 -52.43
N ALA A 45 16.94 -16.06 -51.14
CA ALA A 45 17.45 -17.17 -50.33
C ALA A 45 16.61 -17.26 -49.03
N PRO A 46 16.60 -18.42 -48.33
CA PRO A 46 15.51 -18.85 -47.46
C PRO A 46 15.37 -17.99 -46.20
N ALA A 47 14.21 -18.07 -45.56
CA ALA A 47 13.77 -17.24 -44.44
C ALA A 47 14.86 -17.06 -43.36
N ARG A 48 15.39 -15.82 -43.30
CA ARG A 48 16.25 -15.35 -42.23
C ARG A 48 15.53 -15.52 -40.89
N ALA A 49 16.09 -16.31 -39.98
CA ALA A 49 15.94 -16.07 -38.55
C ALA A 49 16.03 -14.55 -38.31
N SER A 50 15.04 -13.99 -37.63
CA SER A 50 14.84 -12.55 -37.58
C SER A 50 16.14 -11.85 -37.15
N ARG A 51 16.59 -10.82 -37.89
CA ARG A 51 17.81 -10.05 -37.58
C ARG A 51 17.86 -9.52 -36.13
N THR A 52 16.69 -9.44 -35.48
CA THR A 52 16.43 -9.14 -34.07
C THR A 52 17.06 -10.16 -33.12
N GLU A 53 16.94 -11.46 -33.41
CA GLU A 53 17.49 -12.53 -32.58
C GLU A 53 19.02 -12.56 -32.64
N ALA A 54 19.59 -12.31 -33.83
CA ALA A 54 21.03 -12.28 -34.04
C ALA A 54 21.73 -11.11 -33.32
N ALA A 55 21.14 -9.91 -33.35
CA ALA A 55 21.68 -8.73 -32.65
C ALA A 55 21.57 -8.85 -31.12
N TRP A 56 20.50 -9.48 -30.63
CA TRP A 56 20.33 -9.79 -29.21
C TRP A 56 21.33 -10.84 -28.73
N ARG A 57 21.53 -11.91 -29.51
CA ARG A 57 22.59 -12.91 -29.28
C ARG A 57 23.98 -12.29 -29.32
N GLU A 58 24.23 -11.29 -30.17
CA GLU A 58 25.51 -10.56 -30.22
C GLU A 58 25.75 -9.67 -28.96
N PHE A 59 24.69 -9.09 -28.41
CA PHE A 59 24.74 -8.35 -27.14
C PHE A 59 24.92 -9.29 -25.94
N ALA A 60 24.14 -10.36 -25.84
CA ALA A 60 24.27 -11.39 -24.80
C ALA A 60 25.67 -12.07 -24.85
N SER A 61 26.18 -12.38 -26.05
CA SER A 61 27.51 -12.95 -26.23
C SER A 61 28.67 -11.99 -25.91
N SER A 62 28.38 -10.69 -25.76
CA SER A 62 29.39 -9.72 -25.30
C SER A 62 29.67 -9.81 -23.80
N PHE A 63 28.78 -10.44 -23.02
CA PHE A 63 28.99 -10.79 -21.61
C PHE A 63 29.82 -12.08 -21.45
N THR A 64 29.77 -12.98 -22.44
CA THR A 64 30.63 -14.19 -22.53
C THR A 64 32.09 -13.88 -22.71
N ARG A 65 32.40 -12.85 -23.50
CA ARG A 65 33.77 -12.38 -23.70
C ARG A 65 34.41 -11.78 -22.43
N THR A 66 33.63 -11.60 -21.36
CA THR A 66 34.09 -11.18 -20.03
C THR A 66 34.01 -12.29 -18.97
N GLY A 67 33.80 -13.55 -19.37
CA GLY A 67 33.81 -14.72 -18.48
C GLY A 67 32.43 -15.18 -17.99
N MET A 68 31.33 -14.75 -18.62
CA MET A 68 29.96 -15.09 -18.18
C MET A 68 29.24 -15.94 -19.25
N VAL A 69 28.95 -17.20 -18.97
CA VAL A 69 28.32 -18.14 -19.93
C VAL A 69 26.84 -17.74 -20.16
N PRO A 70 26.43 -17.28 -21.35
CA PRO A 70 25.02 -17.14 -21.67
C PRO A 70 24.45 -18.51 -22.10
N PRO A 71 23.16 -18.80 -21.82
CA PRO A 71 22.51 -20.01 -22.30
C PRO A 71 22.34 -19.99 -23.83
N ALA A 72 22.11 -21.18 -24.40
CA ALA A 72 21.97 -21.43 -25.82
C ALA A 72 20.61 -21.01 -26.43
N GLU A 73 19.63 -20.59 -25.61
CA GLU A 73 18.27 -20.23 -26.04
C GLU A 73 17.96 -18.73 -25.87
N PRO A 74 17.04 -18.16 -26.68
CA PRO A 74 16.59 -16.77 -26.55
C PRO A 74 15.70 -16.60 -25.31
N GLY A 75 16.32 -16.49 -24.14
CA GLY A 75 15.64 -16.32 -22.84
C GLY A 75 15.96 -15.01 -22.12
N LEU A 76 15.26 -14.80 -21.01
CA LEU A 76 15.63 -13.87 -19.94
C LEU A 76 17.07 -14.16 -19.49
N VAL A 77 17.90 -13.13 -19.31
CA VAL A 77 19.29 -13.32 -18.85
C VAL A 77 19.53 -12.47 -17.61
N ALA A 78 19.86 -13.12 -16.50
CA ALA A 78 20.28 -12.46 -15.26
C ALA A 78 21.81 -12.54 -15.10
N VAL A 79 22.44 -11.41 -14.86
CA VAL A 79 23.90 -11.29 -14.78
C VAL A 79 24.29 -10.67 -13.45
N GLU A 80 25.08 -11.36 -12.64
CA GLU A 80 25.60 -10.79 -11.40
C GLU A 80 26.57 -9.64 -11.71
N ALA A 81 26.32 -8.48 -11.13
CA ALA A 81 27.11 -7.28 -11.35
C ALA A 81 28.09 -7.01 -10.20
N ALA A 82 27.61 -7.23 -8.97
CA ALA A 82 28.36 -7.15 -7.72
C ALA A 82 27.59 -7.95 -6.65
N GLU A 83 28.19 -8.17 -5.48
CA GLU A 83 27.50 -8.82 -4.36
C GLU A 83 26.20 -8.06 -4.03
N GLY A 84 25.07 -8.76 -4.09
CA GLY A 84 23.74 -8.19 -3.87
C GLY A 84 23.19 -7.31 -5.01
N THR A 85 23.80 -7.32 -6.20
CA THR A 85 23.31 -6.59 -7.40
C THR A 85 23.33 -7.45 -8.66
N ALA A 86 22.22 -7.47 -9.39
CA ALA A 86 22.08 -8.18 -10.66
C ALA A 86 21.57 -7.25 -11.76
N VAL A 87 22.00 -7.50 -12.99
CA VAL A 87 21.49 -6.86 -14.20
C VAL A 87 20.61 -7.88 -14.93
N LEU A 88 19.34 -7.54 -15.10
CA LEU A 88 18.37 -8.34 -15.82
C LEU A 88 18.23 -7.82 -17.25
N LEU A 89 18.33 -8.72 -18.22
CA LEU A 89 18.06 -8.47 -19.62
C LEU A 89 16.76 -9.17 -20.00
N LEU A 90 15.75 -8.36 -20.29
CA LEU A 90 14.40 -8.81 -20.62
C LEU A 90 14.07 -8.38 -22.06
N PRO A 91 13.96 -9.32 -23.01
CA PRO A 91 13.47 -9.04 -24.37
C PRO A 91 12.06 -8.41 -24.35
N PRO A 92 11.69 -7.57 -25.34
CA PRO A 92 10.35 -7.01 -25.43
C PRO A 92 9.27 -8.11 -25.36
N GLN A 93 8.17 -7.84 -24.66
CA GLN A 93 7.05 -8.76 -24.46
C GLN A 93 7.37 -10.02 -23.63
N GLN A 94 8.57 -10.14 -23.07
CA GLN A 94 8.84 -11.14 -22.03
C GLN A 94 8.52 -10.57 -20.65
N ALA A 95 8.14 -11.46 -19.73
CA ALA A 95 7.88 -11.14 -18.34
C ALA A 95 8.68 -12.02 -17.37
N LEU A 96 9.08 -11.45 -16.24
CA LEU A 96 9.63 -12.16 -15.09
C LEU A 96 8.63 -12.08 -13.93
N THR A 97 8.01 -13.19 -13.58
CA THR A 97 7.19 -13.31 -12.37
C THR A 97 8.06 -13.79 -11.21
N PHE A 98 7.96 -13.13 -10.06
CA PHE A 98 8.86 -13.39 -8.94
C PHE A 98 8.26 -13.07 -7.57
N THR A 99 8.79 -13.73 -6.54
CA THR A 99 8.65 -13.32 -5.13
C THR A 99 9.98 -12.80 -4.61
N GLY A 100 9.99 -11.95 -3.59
CA GLY A 100 11.22 -11.33 -3.10
C GLY A 100 11.08 -9.86 -2.74
N LYS A 101 12.20 -9.26 -2.35
CA LYS A 101 12.32 -7.81 -2.18
C LYS A 101 13.56 -7.32 -2.91
N CYS A 102 13.43 -6.25 -3.66
CA CYS A 102 14.56 -5.69 -4.39
C CYS A 102 14.41 -4.18 -4.60
N ARG A 103 15.47 -3.54 -5.08
CA ARG A 103 15.43 -2.17 -5.58
C ARG A 103 15.57 -2.21 -7.09
N LEU A 104 14.49 -1.89 -7.80
CA LEU A 104 14.44 -1.93 -9.26
C LEU A 104 14.89 -0.60 -9.84
N ARG A 105 15.85 -0.64 -10.76
CA ARG A 105 16.24 0.52 -11.59
C ARG A 105 16.23 0.10 -13.05
N CYS A 106 15.42 0.77 -13.86
CA CYS A 106 15.48 0.60 -15.30
C CYS A 106 16.74 1.32 -15.83
N LEU A 107 17.62 0.59 -16.52
CA LEU A 107 18.80 1.18 -17.13
C LEU A 107 18.53 1.64 -18.57
N TYR A 108 17.61 0.96 -19.25
CA TYR A 108 17.26 1.23 -20.64
C TYR A 108 15.87 0.69 -20.98
N GLY A 109 15.15 1.41 -21.85
CA GLY A 109 13.78 1.08 -22.23
C GLY A 109 12.80 1.38 -21.09
N ALA A 110 11.78 0.54 -20.97
CA ALA A 110 10.83 0.61 -19.88
C ALA A 110 10.33 -0.81 -19.54
N VAL A 111 10.01 -1.02 -18.26
CA VAL A 111 9.37 -2.25 -17.78
C VAL A 111 8.08 -1.89 -17.05
N ARG A 112 7.01 -2.65 -17.28
CA ARG A 112 5.75 -2.52 -16.55
C ARG A 112 5.80 -3.39 -15.29
N LEU A 113 5.36 -2.81 -14.18
CA LEU A 113 5.20 -3.50 -12.90
C LEU A 113 3.92 -2.98 -12.24
N LEU A 114 2.94 -3.86 -12.00
CA LEU A 114 1.62 -3.49 -11.45
C LEU A 114 0.99 -2.26 -12.13
N GLY A 115 1.04 -2.19 -13.47
CA GLY A 115 0.48 -1.09 -14.24
C GLY A 115 1.40 0.14 -14.41
N PHE A 116 2.43 0.30 -13.58
CA PHE A 116 3.36 1.43 -13.69
C PHE A 116 4.51 1.14 -14.67
N ALA A 117 4.86 2.11 -15.52
CA ALA A 117 5.96 2.01 -16.49
C ALA A 117 7.26 2.59 -15.93
N VAL A 118 8.12 1.71 -15.41
CA VAL A 118 9.45 2.08 -14.89
C VAL A 118 10.42 2.32 -16.05
N ALA A 119 10.64 3.58 -16.38
CA ALA A 119 11.60 4.04 -17.38
C ALA A 119 12.96 4.48 -16.77
N SER A 120 13.97 4.71 -17.62
CA SER A 120 15.36 4.96 -17.21
C SER A 120 15.62 6.25 -16.42
N HIS A 121 14.71 7.22 -16.47
CA HIS A 121 14.80 8.47 -15.72
C HIS A 121 14.35 8.32 -14.26
N HIS A 122 13.61 7.26 -13.93
CA HIS A 122 13.16 7.02 -12.56
C HIS A 122 14.34 6.62 -11.65
N PRO A 123 14.31 7.02 -10.38
CA PRO A 123 15.25 6.51 -9.39
C PRO A 123 15.03 5.01 -9.15
N GLY A 124 15.95 4.37 -8.40
CA GLY A 124 15.74 2.98 -7.98
C GLY A 124 14.56 2.88 -7.02
N LEU A 125 13.52 2.14 -7.41
CA LEU A 125 12.26 1.98 -6.68
C LEU A 125 12.29 0.72 -5.80
N PRO A 126 11.85 0.76 -4.54
CA PRO A 126 11.67 -0.44 -3.74
C PRO A 126 10.49 -1.26 -4.27
N VAL A 127 10.68 -2.56 -4.40
CA VAL A 127 9.66 -3.50 -4.87
C VAL A 127 9.53 -4.64 -3.88
N PHE A 128 8.30 -4.94 -3.47
CA PHE A 128 7.99 -5.99 -2.51
C PHE A 128 6.99 -6.97 -3.10
N SER A 129 7.44 -8.20 -3.34
CA SER A 129 6.63 -9.31 -3.83
C SER A 129 6.64 -10.46 -2.81
N PRO A 130 5.98 -10.30 -1.65
CA PRO A 130 5.98 -11.33 -0.61
C PRO A 130 5.02 -12.47 -0.97
N ALA A 131 5.34 -13.70 -0.54
CA ALA A 131 4.51 -14.88 -0.77
C ALA A 131 3.08 -14.82 -0.18
N THR A 132 2.81 -13.85 0.72
CA THR A 132 1.46 -13.56 1.26
C THR A 132 0.47 -13.03 0.21
N HIS A 133 0.97 -12.52 -0.91
CA HIS A 133 0.19 -11.94 -1.99
C HIS A 133 0.59 -12.60 -3.32
N CYS A 134 -0.17 -12.31 -4.37
CA CYS A 134 0.17 -12.70 -5.73
C CYS A 134 1.57 -12.19 -6.12
N ALA A 135 2.35 -13.02 -6.82
CA ALA A 135 3.69 -12.67 -7.24
C ALA A 135 3.65 -11.52 -8.25
N LEU A 136 4.60 -10.59 -8.16
CA LEU A 136 4.70 -9.49 -9.11
C LEU A 136 5.37 -9.94 -10.40
N SER A 137 4.94 -9.35 -11.51
CA SER A 137 5.49 -9.59 -12.85
C SER A 137 6.14 -8.32 -13.40
N LEU A 138 7.40 -8.43 -13.82
CA LEU A 138 8.11 -7.40 -14.59
C LEU A 138 7.95 -7.70 -16.06
N GLU A 139 7.23 -6.88 -16.81
CA GLU A 139 7.00 -7.07 -18.24
C GLU A 139 7.79 -6.03 -19.05
N ALA A 140 8.60 -6.46 -20.02
CA ALA A 140 9.32 -5.53 -20.88
C ALA A 140 8.38 -4.86 -21.89
N LEU A 141 8.29 -3.53 -21.82
CA LEU A 141 7.47 -2.75 -22.75
C LEU A 141 8.14 -2.66 -24.14
N PRO A 142 7.35 -2.58 -25.22
CA PRO A 142 7.88 -2.35 -26.57
C PRO A 142 8.66 -1.02 -26.63
N GLY A 143 9.99 -1.10 -26.70
CA GLY A 143 10.87 0.08 -26.81
C GLY A 143 11.32 0.35 -28.24
N ALA A 144 11.57 1.62 -28.56
CA ALA A 144 12.33 1.99 -29.76
C ALA A 144 13.75 1.41 -29.70
N ARG A 145 14.28 1.01 -30.86
CA ARG A 145 15.65 0.47 -30.97
C ARG A 145 16.68 1.46 -30.42
N PRO A 146 17.69 1.00 -29.64
CA PRO A 146 18.80 1.87 -29.31
C PRO A 146 19.56 2.22 -30.59
N PRO A 147 19.84 3.50 -30.87
CA PRO A 147 20.89 3.84 -31.82
C PRO A 147 22.21 3.19 -31.36
N ALA A 148 23.05 2.75 -32.30
CA ALA A 148 24.25 1.97 -32.00
C ALA A 148 25.24 2.66 -31.02
N ALA A 149 25.13 3.98 -30.85
CA ALA A 149 25.86 4.77 -29.85
C ALA A 149 25.41 4.48 -28.40
N ASP A 150 24.12 4.22 -28.18
CA ASP A 150 23.55 3.99 -26.85
C ASP A 150 23.99 2.66 -26.27
N LEU A 151 24.25 1.63 -27.08
CA LEU A 151 24.77 0.34 -26.61
C LEU A 151 26.13 0.46 -25.90
N ARG A 152 26.97 1.41 -26.32
CA ARG A 152 28.25 1.68 -25.63
C ARG A 152 28.01 2.38 -24.29
N GLN A 153 27.07 3.33 -24.23
CA GLN A 153 26.68 3.99 -22.98
C GLN A 153 25.98 3.02 -22.02
N LEU A 154 25.11 2.14 -22.51
CA LEU A 154 24.47 1.06 -21.75
C LEU A 154 25.50 0.12 -21.13
N ARG A 155 26.48 -0.31 -21.94
CA ARG A 155 27.63 -1.08 -21.43
C ARG A 155 28.43 -0.29 -20.41
N ALA A 156 28.65 1.01 -20.63
CA ALA A 156 29.37 1.87 -19.69
C ALA A 156 28.58 2.13 -18.40
N ALA A 157 27.24 2.22 -18.46
CA ALA A 157 26.33 2.42 -17.34
C ALA A 157 26.17 1.13 -16.53
N ALA A 158 26.01 -0.02 -17.20
CA ALA A 158 26.07 -1.33 -16.56
C ALA A 158 27.44 -1.53 -15.88
N ARG A 159 28.55 -1.25 -16.58
CA ARG A 159 29.91 -1.27 -16.01
C ARG A 159 30.14 -0.19 -14.94
N GLY A 160 29.40 0.91 -14.98
CA GLY A 160 29.48 2.03 -14.04
C GLY A 160 28.78 1.67 -12.74
N ALA A 161 27.58 1.12 -12.83
CA ALA A 161 26.84 0.52 -11.72
C ALA A 161 27.64 -0.62 -11.06
N MET A 162 28.34 -1.44 -11.86
CA MET A 162 29.31 -2.44 -11.37
C MET A 162 30.54 -1.81 -10.69
N ARG A 163 31.01 -0.64 -11.13
CA ARG A 163 32.23 0.02 -10.61
C ARG A 163 32.01 0.89 -9.38
N SER A 164 30.86 1.57 -9.27
CA SER A 164 30.52 2.41 -8.11
C SER A 164 30.36 1.61 -6.81
N HIS A 165 30.24 0.28 -6.90
CA HIS A 165 30.09 -0.62 -5.75
C HIS A 165 31.33 -1.49 -5.47
N ARG A 166 32.47 -1.22 -6.13
CA ARG A 166 33.77 -1.87 -5.83
C ARG A 166 34.46 -1.34 -4.56
N VAL A 167 33.77 -0.50 -3.76
CA VAL A 167 34.30 0.04 -2.50
C VAL A 167 33.70 -0.74 -1.33
N ARG A 168 34.48 -1.71 -0.84
CA ARG A 168 34.41 -2.40 0.46
C ARG A 168 33.03 -2.46 1.16
N LEU A 169 32.27 -3.51 0.89
CA LEU A 169 31.36 -4.07 1.90
C LEU A 169 32.20 -4.94 2.84
N ARG A 170 32.53 -4.38 4.00
CA ARG A 170 32.97 -5.15 5.16
C ARG A 170 31.72 -5.87 5.69
N ASP A 171 31.86 -7.17 5.93
CA ASP A 171 30.88 -8.10 6.50
C ASP A 171 29.57 -7.47 7.00
N GLY A 172 28.51 -7.73 6.25
CA GLY A 172 27.15 -7.35 6.60
C GLY A 172 26.17 -8.43 6.19
N ARG A 173 26.48 -9.71 6.44
CA ARG A 173 25.42 -10.69 6.66
C ARG A 173 24.60 -10.19 7.84
N VAL A 174 23.54 -9.45 7.55
CA VAL A 174 22.45 -9.22 8.49
C VAL A 174 21.46 -10.34 8.20
N PRO A 175 21.56 -11.52 8.85
CA PRO A 175 20.40 -12.36 8.91
C PRO A 175 19.35 -11.56 9.68
N PHE A 176 18.21 -11.31 9.04
CA PHE A 176 16.98 -10.97 9.76
C PHE A 176 16.57 -12.21 10.60
N ARG A 177 17.36 -12.54 11.62
CA ARG A 177 17.04 -13.52 12.66
C ARG A 177 16.23 -12.79 13.73
N GLY A 178 15.02 -12.41 13.34
CA GLY A 178 14.10 -11.65 14.19
C GLY A 178 12.66 -11.77 13.73
N HIS A 179 12.19 -12.99 13.44
CA HIS A 179 10.81 -13.50 13.58
C HIS A 179 10.61 -14.75 12.73
N SER A 180 10.15 -15.85 13.33
CA SER A 180 9.85 -17.11 12.62
C SER A 180 8.69 -17.02 11.62
N LEU A 181 7.90 -15.93 11.65
CA LEU A 181 6.81 -15.65 10.72
C LEU A 181 7.27 -14.86 9.48
N LEU A 182 8.23 -13.93 9.63
CA LEU A 182 8.74 -13.10 8.53
C LEU A 182 9.82 -13.83 7.71
N SER A 183 10.60 -14.71 8.34
CA SER A 183 11.63 -15.49 7.63
C SER A 183 11.05 -16.51 6.65
N ARG A 184 9.79 -16.95 6.85
CA ARG A 184 9.09 -17.93 6.01
C ARG A 184 8.46 -17.33 4.75
N ILE A 185 8.42 -16.01 4.61
CA ILE A 185 7.79 -15.32 3.47
C ILE A 185 8.66 -15.39 2.21
N PHE A 186 9.94 -15.72 2.36
CA PHE A 186 10.95 -15.70 1.29
C PHE A 186 11.70 -17.03 1.12
N GLU A 187 11.11 -18.17 1.49
CA GLU A 187 11.77 -19.47 1.33
C GLU A 187 11.70 -19.97 -0.14
N PRO A 188 12.84 -20.22 -0.81
CA PRO A 188 12.86 -20.72 -2.19
C PRO A 188 12.54 -22.22 -2.27
N GLN A 189 11.81 -22.63 -3.32
CA GLN A 189 11.63 -24.03 -3.72
C GLN A 189 12.55 -24.40 -4.89
N SER A 190 12.90 -25.68 -4.98
CA SER A 190 14.04 -26.26 -5.70
C SER A 190 13.89 -26.41 -7.22
N ASN A 191 14.84 -25.83 -7.96
CA ASN A 191 15.66 -26.42 -9.05
C ASN A 191 16.48 -25.26 -9.64
N PHE A 192 17.75 -25.13 -9.26
CA PHE A 192 18.54 -23.93 -9.51
C PHE A 192 19.20 -23.94 -10.89
N THR A 193 18.79 -23.01 -11.75
CA THR A 193 19.65 -22.56 -12.86
C THR A 193 20.69 -21.54 -12.35
N PRO A 194 21.79 -21.28 -13.07
CA PRO A 194 22.71 -20.19 -12.74
C PRO A 194 22.01 -18.82 -12.65
N GLU A 195 20.96 -18.60 -13.46
CA GLU A 195 20.14 -17.39 -13.40
C GLU A 195 19.36 -17.29 -12.09
N ASP A 196 18.80 -18.40 -11.61
CA ASP A 196 18.09 -18.43 -10.34
C ASP A 196 19.02 -18.14 -9.16
N ALA A 197 20.29 -18.55 -9.24
CA ALA A 197 21.30 -18.21 -8.24
C ALA A 197 21.60 -16.70 -8.21
N VAL A 198 21.69 -16.06 -9.40
CA VAL A 198 21.88 -14.61 -9.52
C VAL A 198 20.65 -13.84 -9.01
N LEU A 199 19.44 -14.31 -9.33
CA LEU A 199 18.20 -13.70 -8.81
C LEU A 199 18.10 -13.88 -7.29
N ALA A 200 18.44 -15.06 -6.77
CA ALA A 200 18.46 -15.32 -5.34
C ALA A 200 19.48 -14.46 -4.59
N SER A 201 20.64 -14.15 -5.21
CA SER A 201 21.65 -13.28 -4.60
C SER A 201 21.17 -11.83 -4.38
N VAL A 202 20.15 -11.39 -5.14
CA VAL A 202 19.48 -10.09 -4.97
C VAL A 202 18.16 -10.17 -4.19
N GLY A 203 17.85 -11.33 -3.60
CA GLY A 203 16.65 -11.53 -2.79
C GLY A 203 15.37 -11.77 -3.60
N ILE A 204 15.50 -12.26 -4.83
CA ILE A 204 14.39 -12.58 -5.74
C ILE A 204 14.34 -14.09 -6.03
N VAL A 205 13.15 -14.66 -6.02
CA VAL A 205 12.87 -16.05 -6.38
C VAL A 205 11.92 -16.05 -7.57
N LYS A 206 12.38 -16.59 -8.71
CA LYS A 206 11.58 -16.75 -9.92
C LYS A 206 10.40 -17.68 -9.65
N CYS A 207 9.24 -17.34 -10.22
CA CYS A 207 7.99 -18.07 -10.06
C CYS A 207 7.39 -18.43 -11.42
N SER A 208 6.47 -19.41 -11.46
CA SER A 208 5.63 -19.63 -12.63
C SER A 208 4.81 -18.37 -12.94
N PRO A 209 4.60 -18.01 -14.22
CA PRO A 209 3.65 -16.95 -14.60
C PRO A 209 2.25 -17.11 -13.99
N ASP A 210 1.81 -18.35 -13.74
CA ASP A 210 0.50 -18.64 -13.13
C ASP A 210 0.38 -18.16 -11.68
N ASN A 211 1.50 -17.91 -11.01
CA ASN A 211 1.53 -17.33 -9.67
C ASN A 211 1.41 -15.80 -9.70
N GLY A 212 1.52 -15.21 -10.90
CA GLY A 212 1.49 -13.78 -11.14
C GLY A 212 0.09 -13.20 -11.27
N LEU A 213 0.02 -11.87 -11.29
CA LEU A 213 -1.25 -11.16 -11.45
C LEU A 213 -1.80 -11.39 -12.85
N GLN A 214 -2.95 -12.05 -12.95
CA GLN A 214 -3.70 -12.21 -14.18
C GLN A 214 -4.74 -11.09 -14.29
N VAL A 215 -4.87 -10.52 -15.49
CA VAL A 215 -5.78 -9.41 -15.78
C VAL A 215 -6.79 -9.91 -16.81
N SER A 216 -8.06 -10.01 -16.41
CA SER A 216 -9.13 -10.47 -17.30
C SER A 216 -9.47 -9.41 -18.36
N GLU A 217 -10.11 -9.83 -19.45
CA GLU A 217 -10.57 -8.91 -20.51
C GLU A 217 -11.47 -7.80 -19.95
N SER A 218 -12.41 -8.16 -19.07
CA SER A 218 -13.28 -7.18 -18.39
C SER A 218 -12.50 -6.17 -17.54
N THR A 219 -11.40 -6.60 -16.91
CA THR A 219 -10.50 -5.71 -16.18
C THR A 219 -9.81 -4.74 -17.12
N CYS A 220 -9.27 -5.23 -18.25
CA CYS A 220 -8.63 -4.38 -19.27
C CYS A 220 -9.59 -3.31 -19.80
N LEU A 221 -10.80 -3.70 -20.21
CA LEU A 221 -11.81 -2.76 -20.72
C LEU A 221 -12.21 -1.70 -19.69
N ALA A 222 -12.39 -2.10 -18.43
CA ALA A 222 -12.69 -1.16 -17.36
C ALA A 222 -11.52 -0.18 -17.12
N LEU A 223 -10.28 -0.66 -17.13
CA LEU A 223 -9.10 0.19 -16.97
C LEU A 223 -8.91 1.17 -18.15
N GLU A 224 -9.15 0.74 -19.38
CA GLU A 224 -9.09 1.59 -20.57
C GLU A 224 -10.10 2.75 -20.49
N GLU A 225 -11.35 2.44 -20.14
CA GLU A 225 -12.39 3.45 -19.90
C GLU A 225 -11.99 4.43 -18.81
N LEU A 226 -11.48 3.94 -17.67
CA LEU A 226 -11.12 4.78 -16.53
C LEU A 226 -9.90 5.67 -16.84
N ILE A 227 -8.91 5.17 -17.58
CA ILE A 227 -7.78 5.99 -18.05
C ILE A 227 -8.31 7.09 -18.97
N GLN A 228 -9.20 6.75 -19.91
CA GLN A 228 -9.79 7.72 -20.83
C GLN A 228 -10.59 8.79 -20.08
N ALA A 229 -11.39 8.40 -19.08
CA ALA A 229 -12.14 9.34 -18.25
C ALA A 229 -11.22 10.25 -17.43
N CYS A 230 -10.16 9.70 -16.82
CA CYS A 230 -9.26 10.44 -15.92
C CYS A 230 -8.23 11.31 -16.63
N CYS A 231 -7.82 10.94 -17.85
CA CYS A 231 -6.79 11.65 -18.61
C CYS A 231 -7.36 12.45 -19.79
N GLY A 232 -8.62 12.22 -20.16
CA GLY A 232 -9.29 12.92 -21.25
C GLY A 232 -9.88 14.26 -20.84
N GLU A 233 -10.28 15.05 -21.84
CA GLU A 233 -11.02 16.30 -21.66
C GLU A 233 -12.51 15.99 -21.38
N TYR A 234 -12.80 15.39 -20.23
CA TYR A 234 -14.19 15.11 -19.81
C TYR A 234 -14.81 16.31 -19.09
N GLU A 235 -16.14 16.43 -19.14
CA GLU A 235 -16.88 17.39 -18.30
C GLU A 235 -16.83 16.94 -16.83
N GLY A 236 -15.83 17.43 -16.09
CA GLY A 236 -15.66 17.18 -14.67
C GLY A 236 -14.57 16.18 -14.33
N ILE A 237 -14.28 16.06 -13.04
CA ILE A 237 -13.16 15.26 -12.55
C ILE A 237 -13.68 13.91 -12.04
N PRO A 238 -13.17 12.79 -12.58
CA PRO A 238 -13.70 11.49 -12.24
C PRO A 238 -13.55 11.15 -10.76
N VAL A 239 -14.67 10.71 -10.19
CA VAL A 239 -14.74 10.00 -8.93
C VAL A 239 -15.08 8.55 -9.24
N VAL A 240 -14.14 7.65 -8.98
CA VAL A 240 -14.19 6.23 -9.30
C VAL A 240 -14.37 5.46 -7.99
N LEU A 241 -15.53 4.81 -7.81
CA LEU A 241 -15.80 3.99 -6.64
C LEU A 241 -15.69 2.51 -7.00
N VAL A 242 -14.87 1.76 -6.27
CA VAL A 242 -14.66 0.33 -6.49
C VAL A 242 -15.28 -0.47 -5.36
N CYS A 243 -16.22 -1.35 -5.71
CA CYS A 243 -17.01 -2.15 -4.78
C CYS A 243 -17.12 -3.61 -5.25
N GLY A 244 -17.55 -4.49 -4.34
CA GLY A 244 -17.62 -5.93 -4.58
C GLY A 244 -17.32 -6.76 -3.34
N PRO A 245 -17.59 -8.08 -3.35
CA PRO A 245 -17.43 -8.97 -2.21
C PRO A 245 -16.01 -8.97 -1.61
N LYS A 246 -15.86 -9.52 -0.40
CA LYS A 246 -14.52 -9.76 0.18
C LYS A 246 -13.72 -10.70 -0.74
N ASN A 247 -12.41 -10.49 -0.82
CA ASN A 247 -11.47 -11.32 -1.59
C ASN A 247 -11.70 -11.35 -3.12
N THR A 248 -12.38 -10.36 -3.70
CA THR A 248 -12.50 -10.22 -5.16
C THR A 248 -11.40 -9.40 -5.82
N GLY A 249 -10.42 -8.91 -5.04
CA GLY A 249 -9.26 -8.20 -5.56
C GLY A 249 -9.40 -6.68 -5.73
N LYS A 250 -10.38 -6.04 -5.10
CA LYS A 250 -10.59 -4.57 -5.09
C LYS A 250 -9.30 -3.77 -4.83
N SER A 251 -8.58 -4.06 -3.75
CA SER A 251 -7.33 -3.36 -3.42
C SER A 251 -6.23 -3.60 -4.47
N THR A 252 -6.23 -4.74 -5.16
CA THR A 252 -5.30 -5.00 -6.27
C THR A 252 -5.68 -4.20 -7.51
N PHE A 253 -6.97 -4.16 -7.85
CA PHE A 253 -7.49 -3.33 -8.94
C PHE A 253 -7.16 -1.85 -8.70
N ASN A 254 -7.42 -1.34 -7.50
CA ASN A 254 -7.12 0.05 -7.12
C ASN A 254 -5.64 0.38 -7.24
N ARG A 255 -4.74 -0.47 -6.72
CA ARG A 255 -3.28 -0.27 -6.89
C ARG A 255 -2.88 -0.25 -8.36
N TYR A 256 -3.42 -1.16 -9.17
CA TYR A 256 -3.12 -1.23 -10.60
C TYR A 256 -3.62 0.02 -11.33
N LEU A 257 -4.84 0.49 -11.05
CA LEU A 257 -5.41 1.71 -11.61
C LEU A 257 -4.61 2.96 -11.21
N ILE A 258 -4.29 3.13 -9.92
CA ILE A 258 -3.48 4.26 -9.43
C ILE A 258 -2.14 4.29 -10.16
N ASN A 259 -1.45 3.15 -10.22
CA ASN A 259 -0.18 3.01 -10.93
C ASN A 259 -0.29 3.32 -12.43
N LEU A 260 -1.38 2.91 -13.08
CA LEU A 260 -1.64 3.27 -14.47
C LEU A 260 -1.81 4.77 -14.66
N LEU A 261 -2.64 5.41 -13.83
CA LEU A 261 -2.89 6.85 -13.86
C LEU A 261 -1.63 7.66 -13.59
N LEU A 262 -0.75 7.20 -12.69
CA LEU A 262 0.54 7.86 -12.40
C LEU A 262 1.53 7.84 -13.57
N ASN A 263 1.28 7.09 -14.64
CA ASN A 263 2.06 7.23 -15.88
C ASN A 263 1.72 8.52 -16.65
N HIS A 264 0.56 9.11 -16.37
CA HIS A 264 0.00 10.25 -17.11
C HIS A 264 -0.23 11.48 -16.22
N LEU A 265 -0.50 11.25 -14.94
CA LEU A 265 -0.86 12.27 -13.96
C LEU A 265 0.23 12.37 -12.87
N PRO A 266 0.54 13.58 -12.39
CA PRO A 266 1.53 13.75 -11.33
C PRO A 266 1.02 13.29 -9.94
N VAL A 267 -0.30 13.20 -9.78
CA VAL A 267 -0.95 12.84 -8.52
C VAL A 267 -2.32 12.21 -8.80
N VAL A 268 -2.71 11.28 -7.93
CA VAL A 268 -4.06 10.69 -7.88
C VAL A 268 -4.54 10.77 -6.43
N GLU A 269 -5.78 11.22 -6.20
CA GLU A 269 -6.37 11.16 -4.86
C GLU A 269 -6.94 9.76 -4.62
N TYR A 270 -6.71 9.22 -3.44
CA TYR A 270 -7.18 7.90 -3.04
C TYR A 270 -7.89 7.96 -1.69
N MET A 271 -9.14 7.52 -1.64
CA MET A 271 -9.92 7.42 -0.43
C MET A 271 -10.14 5.97 -0.03
N GLU A 272 -9.76 5.62 1.19
CA GLU A 272 -9.97 4.31 1.79
C GLU A 272 -11.17 4.34 2.72
N CYS A 273 -12.20 3.57 2.41
CA CYS A 273 -13.39 3.38 3.23
C CYS A 273 -13.48 1.97 3.85
N ASP A 274 -12.57 1.05 3.53
CA ASP A 274 -12.44 -0.25 4.20
C ASP A 274 -11.63 -0.11 5.50
N ILE A 275 -12.34 0.04 6.62
CA ILE A 275 -11.75 0.12 7.96
C ILE A 275 -11.14 -1.21 8.44
N GLY A 276 -11.40 -2.33 7.77
CA GLY A 276 -10.81 -3.63 8.11
C GLY A 276 -9.41 -3.77 7.54
N GLN A 277 -9.28 -3.62 6.22
CA GLN A 277 -8.03 -3.80 5.49
C GLN A 277 -7.68 -2.55 4.70
N ALA A 278 -7.22 -1.53 5.44
CA ALA A 278 -6.87 -0.24 4.87
C ALA A 278 -5.55 -0.28 4.07
N GLU A 279 -5.52 0.43 2.95
CA GLU A 279 -4.30 0.85 2.26
C GLU A 279 -3.67 2.07 2.95
N PHE A 280 -2.34 2.19 2.94
CA PHE A 280 -1.54 3.29 3.52
C PHE A 280 -1.58 3.48 5.04
N THR A 281 -2.66 3.10 5.71
CA THR A 281 -2.80 3.24 7.18
C THR A 281 -2.94 1.90 7.90
N PRO A 282 -2.70 1.86 9.22
CA PRO A 282 -3.13 0.77 10.07
C PRO A 282 -4.66 0.55 10.01
N PRO A 283 -5.16 -0.62 10.43
CA PRO A 283 -6.59 -0.92 10.43
C PRO A 283 -7.39 0.02 11.35
N GLY A 284 -8.68 0.14 11.07
CA GLY A 284 -9.63 0.96 11.82
C GLY A 284 -9.66 2.42 11.38
N CYS A 285 -9.34 2.71 10.11
CA CYS A 285 -9.21 4.07 9.59
C CYS A 285 -10.04 4.28 8.33
N VAL A 286 -10.65 5.47 8.21
CA VAL A 286 -11.09 6.03 6.92
C VAL A 286 -10.12 7.14 6.57
N SER A 287 -9.60 7.15 5.34
CA SER A 287 -8.52 8.08 4.98
C SER A 287 -8.60 8.60 3.55
N LEU A 288 -7.92 9.72 3.31
CA LEU A 288 -7.71 10.36 2.02
C LEU A 288 -6.22 10.67 1.83
N SER A 289 -5.63 10.10 0.78
CA SER A 289 -4.20 10.21 0.45
C SER A 289 -4.00 10.80 -0.95
N SER A 290 -3.10 11.77 -1.07
CA SER A 290 -2.59 12.23 -2.37
C SER A 290 -1.42 11.34 -2.79
N VAL A 291 -1.64 10.41 -3.72
CA VAL A 291 -0.63 9.45 -4.17
C VAL A 291 0.17 10.04 -5.31
N THR A 292 1.49 10.13 -5.15
CA THR A 292 2.43 10.70 -6.13
C THR A 292 3.53 9.71 -6.56
N GLU A 293 3.64 8.58 -5.86
CA GLU A 293 4.61 7.53 -6.13
C GLU A 293 3.88 6.20 -6.38
N PRO A 294 4.42 5.30 -7.21
CA PRO A 294 3.78 4.04 -7.54
C PRO A 294 3.72 3.09 -6.34
N VAL A 295 2.60 2.42 -6.18
CA VAL A 295 2.34 1.45 -5.11
C VAL A 295 2.78 0.05 -5.57
N LEU A 296 4.01 -0.33 -5.19
CA LEU A 296 4.70 -1.53 -5.71
C LEU A 296 4.90 -2.63 -4.63
N GLY A 297 3.87 -2.88 -3.84
CA GLY A 297 3.87 -3.90 -2.80
C GLY A 297 2.51 -4.03 -2.11
N PRO A 298 2.40 -4.82 -1.04
CA PRO A 298 1.20 -4.91 -0.20
C PRO A 298 1.11 -3.77 0.84
N PRO A 299 -0.07 -3.54 1.46
CA PRO A 299 -0.35 -2.39 2.33
C PRO A 299 0.72 -2.09 3.38
N TYR A 300 1.27 -3.13 4.01
CA TYR A 300 2.25 -3.00 5.09
C TYR A 300 3.65 -2.54 4.65
N THR A 301 3.90 -2.38 3.35
CA THR A 301 5.21 -1.96 2.80
C THR A 301 5.30 -0.48 2.47
N HIS A 302 4.19 0.25 2.53
CA HIS A 302 4.10 1.66 2.17
C HIS A 302 3.10 2.38 3.11
N GLN A 303 3.20 2.06 4.40
CA GLN A 303 2.47 2.79 5.42
C GLN A 303 2.91 4.27 5.39
N GLN A 304 1.96 5.19 5.38
CA GLN A 304 2.25 6.62 5.33
C GLN A 304 1.12 7.39 5.99
N MET A 305 1.38 8.63 6.42
CA MET A 305 0.34 9.49 6.96
C MET A 305 -0.46 10.12 5.82
N PRO A 306 -1.78 9.84 5.69
CA PRO A 306 -2.63 10.45 4.69
C PRO A 306 -2.82 11.95 4.94
N HIS A 307 -3.32 12.65 3.93
CA HIS A 307 -3.68 14.07 4.06
C HIS A 307 -4.80 14.28 5.09
N LYS A 308 -5.79 13.37 5.09
CA LYS A 308 -6.90 13.35 6.05
C LYS A 308 -7.12 11.92 6.51
N VAL A 309 -7.22 11.69 7.81
CA VAL A 309 -7.56 10.38 8.34
C VAL A 309 -8.38 10.53 9.62
N VAL A 310 -9.39 9.69 9.78
CA VAL A 310 -10.17 9.56 11.00
C VAL A 310 -9.98 8.15 11.53
N TYR A 311 -9.62 8.04 12.80
CA TYR A 311 -9.52 6.76 13.48
C TYR A 311 -10.91 6.33 13.95
N TYR A 312 -11.50 5.37 13.23
CA TYR A 312 -12.77 4.73 13.60
C TYR A 312 -12.58 3.74 14.75
N GLY A 313 -11.41 3.12 14.85
CA GLY A 313 -11.01 2.30 16.00
C GLY A 313 -11.54 0.87 16.02
N GLN A 314 -12.24 0.43 14.99
CA GLN A 314 -12.70 -0.94 14.86
C GLN A 314 -12.49 -1.42 13.42
N THR A 315 -12.38 -2.74 13.22
CA THR A 315 -12.25 -3.35 11.87
C THR A 315 -13.61 -3.64 11.21
N SER A 316 -14.71 -3.20 11.83
CA SER A 316 -16.09 -3.39 11.38
C SER A 316 -16.93 -2.21 11.87
N CYS A 317 -17.89 -1.78 11.05
CA CYS A 317 -18.82 -0.69 11.39
C CYS A 317 -20.22 -1.20 11.79
N GLU A 318 -20.38 -2.51 12.01
CA GLU A 318 -21.68 -3.14 12.27
C GLU A 318 -22.43 -2.51 13.44
N GLN A 319 -21.68 -2.08 14.45
CA GLN A 319 -22.22 -1.52 15.68
C GLN A 319 -22.72 -0.08 15.53
N ASP A 320 -22.23 0.68 14.55
CA ASP A 320 -22.50 2.12 14.41
C ASP A 320 -22.28 2.59 12.95
N THR A 321 -23.24 2.24 12.09
CA THR A 321 -23.17 2.54 10.66
C THR A 321 -23.44 4.02 10.35
N GLU A 322 -24.21 4.73 11.19
CA GLU A 322 -24.44 6.17 11.06
C GLU A 322 -23.13 6.95 11.26
N ARG A 323 -22.40 6.65 12.35
CA ARG A 323 -21.09 7.27 12.58
C ARG A 323 -20.11 6.96 11.46
N TYR A 324 -20.13 5.74 10.91
CA TYR A 324 -19.28 5.40 9.77
C TYR A 324 -19.57 6.29 8.56
N LEU A 325 -20.85 6.52 8.21
CA LEU A 325 -21.23 7.45 7.14
C LEU A 325 -20.80 8.90 7.44
N ASP A 326 -20.95 9.37 8.68
CA ASP A 326 -20.50 10.71 9.07
C ASP A 326 -18.99 10.86 8.97
N VAL A 327 -18.23 9.83 9.35
CA VAL A 327 -16.76 9.79 9.19
C VAL A 327 -16.36 9.83 7.71
N VAL A 328 -17.00 9.02 6.87
CA VAL A 328 -16.78 9.06 5.41
C VAL A 328 -17.08 10.45 4.86
N LYS A 329 -18.23 11.03 5.21
CA LYS A 329 -18.63 12.37 4.78
C LYS A 329 -17.61 13.43 5.19
N TYR A 330 -17.13 13.35 6.42
CA TYR A 330 -16.11 14.25 6.95
C TYR A 330 -14.79 14.15 6.15
N VAL A 331 -14.30 12.94 5.86
CA VAL A 331 -13.08 12.75 5.07
C VAL A 331 -13.29 13.20 3.62
N PHE A 332 -14.42 12.84 3.00
CA PHE A 332 -14.75 13.19 1.62
C PHE A 332 -14.86 14.71 1.40
N SER A 333 -15.28 15.47 2.42
CA SER A 333 -15.35 16.94 2.35
C SER A 333 -14.00 17.62 2.07
N CYS A 334 -12.89 16.91 2.27
CA CYS A 334 -11.52 17.39 2.04
C CYS A 334 -10.95 17.00 0.66
N CYS A 335 -11.72 16.28 -0.18
CA CYS A 335 -11.27 15.87 -1.51
C CYS A 335 -11.03 17.09 -2.42
N LYS A 336 -9.89 17.10 -3.13
CA LYS A 336 -9.59 18.13 -4.12
C LYS A 336 -10.41 17.89 -5.38
N LYS A 337 -11.17 18.90 -5.81
CA LYS A 337 -11.95 18.87 -7.05
C LYS A 337 -11.10 19.26 -8.27
N GLU A 338 -9.85 18.81 -8.33
CA GLU A 338 -8.91 19.08 -9.44
C GLU A 338 -8.19 17.81 -9.95
N VAL A 339 -8.28 16.71 -9.21
CA VAL A 339 -7.52 15.48 -9.45
C VAL A 339 -8.48 14.29 -9.39
N PRO A 340 -8.34 13.27 -10.26
CA PRO A 340 -9.16 12.07 -10.17
C PRO A 340 -9.08 11.41 -8.79
N LEU A 341 -10.23 10.95 -8.30
CA LEU A 341 -10.38 10.31 -7.01
C LEU A 341 -10.75 8.83 -7.18
N VAL A 342 -9.93 7.95 -6.62
CA VAL A 342 -10.22 6.50 -6.53
C VAL A 342 -10.66 6.17 -5.12
N ILE A 343 -11.83 5.55 -4.96
CA ILE A 343 -12.44 5.20 -3.67
C ILE A 343 -12.53 3.69 -3.53
N ASN A 344 -11.92 3.12 -2.49
CA ASN A 344 -12.09 1.72 -2.10
C ASN A 344 -13.21 1.57 -1.07
N THR A 345 -14.06 0.55 -1.20
CA THR A 345 -15.10 0.23 -0.22
C THR A 345 -14.87 -1.12 0.45
N MET A 346 -15.51 -1.31 1.62
CA MET A 346 -15.57 -2.60 2.28
C MET A 346 -16.27 -3.68 1.43
N GLY A 347 -15.98 -4.94 1.73
CA GLY A 347 -16.58 -6.09 1.03
C GLY A 347 -18.00 -6.47 1.48
N TRP A 348 -18.79 -5.51 1.96
CA TRP A 348 -20.15 -5.73 2.47
C TRP A 348 -21.15 -5.48 1.34
N VAL A 349 -21.68 -6.55 0.76
CA VAL A 349 -22.47 -6.49 -0.48
C VAL A 349 -23.80 -7.24 -0.38
N LYS A 350 -24.23 -7.63 0.83
CA LYS A 350 -25.50 -8.32 1.09
C LYS A 350 -26.19 -7.70 2.30
N GLY A 351 -27.52 -7.85 2.36
CA GLY A 351 -28.34 -7.36 3.48
C GLY A 351 -28.06 -5.90 3.80
N ASP A 352 -27.94 -5.57 5.09
CA ASP A 352 -27.64 -4.22 5.57
C ASP A 352 -26.34 -3.65 5.00
N GLY A 353 -25.38 -4.51 4.65
CA GLY A 353 -24.15 -4.11 3.97
C GLY A 353 -24.37 -3.53 2.57
N LEU A 354 -25.28 -4.14 1.80
CA LEU A 354 -25.67 -3.60 0.48
C LEU A 354 -26.43 -2.28 0.64
N LEU A 355 -27.31 -2.20 1.62
CA LEU A 355 -28.07 -0.98 1.92
C LEU A 355 -27.14 0.18 2.32
N LEU A 356 -26.11 -0.11 3.12
CA LEU A 356 -25.06 0.85 3.47
C LEU A 356 -24.21 1.27 2.27
N LEU A 357 -23.90 0.33 1.36
CA LEU A 357 -23.19 0.65 0.11
C LEU A 357 -24.02 1.58 -0.78
N ILE A 358 -25.35 1.41 -0.84
CA ILE A 358 -26.25 2.32 -1.56
C ILE A 358 -26.21 3.73 -0.94
N ASP A 359 -26.27 3.84 0.39
CA ASP A 359 -26.11 5.14 1.08
C ASP A 359 -24.77 5.78 0.78
N LEU A 360 -23.69 4.99 0.77
CA LEU A 360 -22.33 5.43 0.47
C LEU A 360 -22.22 5.98 -0.96
N ILE A 361 -22.82 5.29 -1.94
CA ILE A 361 -22.84 5.75 -3.33
C ILE A 361 -23.63 7.06 -3.47
N ARG A 362 -24.78 7.18 -2.80
CA ARG A 362 -25.56 8.43 -2.78
C ARG A 362 -24.78 9.57 -2.15
N LEU A 363 -24.10 9.31 -1.02
CA LEU A 363 -23.30 10.28 -0.29
C LEU A 363 -22.11 10.79 -1.14
N LEU A 364 -21.41 9.89 -1.81
CA LEU A 364 -20.18 10.19 -2.54
C LEU A 364 -20.43 10.64 -3.99
N SER A 365 -21.59 10.32 -4.56
CA SER A 365 -21.99 10.64 -5.93
C SER A 365 -20.89 10.35 -6.96
N PRO A 366 -20.39 9.10 -7.05
CA PRO A 366 -19.29 8.77 -7.94
C PRO A 366 -19.70 8.94 -9.42
N SER A 367 -18.76 9.32 -10.27
CA SER A 367 -18.95 9.35 -11.74
C SER A 367 -18.90 7.95 -12.35
N HIS A 368 -18.12 7.05 -11.75
CA HIS A 368 -17.90 5.69 -12.22
C HIS A 368 -17.98 4.72 -11.05
N ILE A 369 -18.69 3.62 -11.23
CA ILE A 369 -18.73 2.51 -10.27
C ILE A 369 -18.11 1.30 -10.94
N VAL A 370 -17.04 0.79 -10.36
CA VAL A 370 -16.47 -0.52 -10.71
C VAL A 370 -17.09 -1.54 -9.76
N GLN A 371 -17.95 -2.39 -10.30
CA GLN A 371 -18.56 -3.49 -9.58
C GLN A 371 -17.79 -4.78 -9.91
N MET A 372 -17.02 -5.25 -8.93
CA MET A 372 -16.29 -6.51 -9.03
C MET A 372 -17.15 -7.66 -8.56
N ASP A 373 -17.31 -8.68 -9.39
CA ASP A 373 -18.09 -9.86 -9.06
C ASP A 373 -17.39 -11.15 -9.46
N LEU A 374 -17.64 -12.23 -8.73
CA LEU A 374 -17.15 -13.55 -9.12
C LEU A 374 -18.23 -14.24 -9.95
N CYS A 375 -17.84 -14.90 -11.05
CA CYS A 375 -18.77 -15.75 -11.79
C CYS A 375 -19.49 -16.69 -10.80
N ASP A 376 -20.82 -16.74 -10.88
CA ASP A 376 -21.75 -17.50 -10.00
C ASP A 376 -22.15 -16.84 -8.66
N TRP A 377 -21.84 -15.55 -8.44
CA TRP A 377 -22.26 -14.84 -7.24
C TRP A 377 -23.49 -13.95 -7.46
N GLU A 378 -24.70 -14.52 -7.29
CA GLU A 378 -25.97 -13.79 -7.53
C GLU A 378 -26.38 -12.81 -6.41
N ALA A 379 -25.51 -12.52 -5.45
CA ALA A 379 -25.95 -11.83 -4.23
C ALA A 379 -25.83 -10.30 -4.27
N MET A 380 -25.14 -9.74 -5.26
CA MET A 380 -24.98 -8.29 -5.42
C MET A 380 -25.68 -7.85 -6.71
N PRO A 381 -26.80 -7.10 -6.64
CA PRO A 381 -27.48 -6.63 -7.83
C PRO A 381 -26.61 -5.62 -8.60
N PRO A 382 -26.83 -5.49 -9.91
CA PRO A 382 -26.39 -4.34 -10.71
C PRO A 382 -26.62 -3.01 -10.01
N LEU A 383 -25.54 -2.32 -9.61
CA LEU A 383 -25.63 -0.97 -9.05
C LEU A 383 -25.81 0.06 -10.17
N THR A 384 -26.85 -0.07 -10.98
CA THR A 384 -27.19 0.92 -12.02
C THR A 384 -27.66 2.24 -11.38
N PRO A 385 -27.62 3.38 -12.11
CA PRO A 385 -28.20 4.64 -11.64
C PRO A 385 -29.63 4.47 -11.12
N ASP A 386 -30.48 3.78 -11.88
CA ASP A 386 -31.86 3.49 -11.48
C ASP A 386 -31.93 2.65 -10.21
N HIS A 387 -31.13 1.59 -10.11
CA HIS A 387 -31.12 0.74 -8.90
C HIS A 387 -30.72 1.57 -7.66
N VAL A 388 -29.64 2.34 -7.76
CA VAL A 388 -29.18 3.20 -6.66
C VAL A 388 -30.20 4.30 -6.36
N HIS A 389 -30.99 4.77 -7.32
CA HIS A 389 -31.98 5.83 -7.11
C HIS A 389 -33.26 5.32 -6.43
N PHE A 390 -33.76 4.15 -6.85
CA PHE A 390 -35.06 3.62 -6.42
C PHE A 390 -34.97 2.65 -5.22
N SER A 391 -33.85 1.95 -5.02
CA SER A 391 -33.69 1.02 -3.89
C SER A 391 -33.68 1.74 -2.55
N ALA A 392 -34.06 1.09 -1.45
CA ALA A 392 -33.79 1.65 -0.13
C ALA A 392 -32.28 1.59 0.17
N GLY A 393 -31.76 2.58 0.89
CA GLY A 393 -30.48 2.47 1.59
C GLY A 393 -30.73 2.07 3.05
N LEU A 394 -29.67 1.99 3.86
CA LEU A 394 -29.79 1.60 5.26
C LEU A 394 -30.40 2.74 6.07
N HIS A 395 -29.96 3.96 5.77
CA HIS A 395 -30.36 5.21 6.41
C HIS A 395 -31.12 6.15 5.47
N THR A 396 -31.08 5.92 4.17
CA THR A 396 -31.79 6.75 3.18
C THR A 396 -32.94 6.00 2.48
N LYS A 397 -34.02 6.73 2.17
CA LYS A 397 -35.17 6.17 1.42
C LYS A 397 -34.92 6.28 -0.09
N GLY A 398 -35.32 5.26 -0.84
CA GLY A 398 -35.40 5.34 -2.30
C GLY A 398 -36.50 6.30 -2.76
N LYS A 399 -36.35 6.93 -3.92
CA LYS A 399 -37.45 7.75 -4.49
C LYS A 399 -38.56 6.83 -4.99
N GLN A 400 -39.83 7.21 -4.82
CA GLN A 400 -40.94 6.43 -5.36
C GLN A 400 -41.07 6.64 -6.86
N GLN A 401 -41.21 5.55 -7.62
CA GLN A 401 -41.62 5.61 -9.02
C GLN A 401 -43.05 6.16 -9.07
N SER A 402 -43.25 7.34 -9.66
CA SER A 402 -44.60 7.83 -9.95
C SER A 402 -45.24 6.88 -10.95
N LYS A 403 -46.11 5.99 -10.48
CA LYS A 403 -46.97 5.18 -11.37
C LYS A 403 -47.73 6.14 -12.29
N CYS A 404 -47.48 6.07 -13.59
CA CYS A 404 -48.37 6.63 -14.59
C CYS A 404 -49.74 5.98 -14.39
N LYS A 405 -50.69 6.71 -13.78
CA LYS A 405 -52.09 6.30 -13.71
C LYS A 405 -52.59 6.18 -15.15
N GLN A 406 -52.95 4.97 -15.56
CA GLN A 406 -53.86 4.80 -16.68
C GLN A 406 -55.09 5.70 -16.46
N LEU A 407 -55.49 6.39 -17.53
CA LEU A 407 -56.68 7.24 -17.56
C LEU A 407 -57.88 6.51 -16.95
N GLY A 408 -58.38 7.06 -15.85
CA GLY A 408 -59.72 6.85 -15.34
C GLY A 408 -60.27 8.25 -15.01
N LEU A 409 -61.29 8.64 -15.76
CA LEU A 409 -61.98 9.92 -15.71
C LEU A 409 -62.59 10.16 -14.31
N GLY A 410 -62.32 11.31 -13.67
CA GLY A 410 -63.09 11.77 -12.51
C GLY A 410 -62.30 12.48 -11.42
N ASP A 411 -62.61 13.76 -11.26
CA ASP A 411 -62.37 14.68 -10.14
C ASP A 411 -61.01 15.36 -9.94
N LEU A 412 -61.09 16.65 -10.28
CA LEU A 412 -60.20 17.77 -10.07
C LEU A 412 -60.28 18.22 -8.60
N GLU A 413 -59.19 18.13 -7.85
CA GLU A 413 -58.92 19.15 -6.83
C GLU A 413 -57.41 19.31 -6.56
N SER A 414 -57.03 20.58 -6.55
CA SER A 414 -55.68 21.12 -6.73
C SER A 414 -54.83 21.02 -5.46
N TRP A 415 -53.64 20.43 -5.56
CA TRP A 415 -52.56 20.63 -4.60
C TRP A 415 -51.33 21.17 -5.33
N LYS A 416 -51.00 22.44 -5.05
CA LYS A 416 -49.86 23.18 -5.62
C LYS A 416 -48.55 22.70 -4.97
N TYR A 417 -47.56 22.44 -5.79
CA TYR A 417 -46.16 22.20 -5.38
C TYR A 417 -45.52 23.50 -4.85
N PRO A 418 -44.65 23.44 -3.83
CA PRO A 418 -43.57 24.41 -3.70
C PRO A 418 -42.49 24.07 -4.74
N GLU A 419 -42.11 25.05 -5.54
CA GLU A 419 -40.95 25.01 -6.43
C GLU A 419 -39.67 24.84 -5.60
N GLY A 420 -38.81 23.89 -5.98
CA GLY A 420 -37.52 23.68 -5.32
C GLY A 420 -36.75 22.45 -5.82
N GLU A 421 -35.85 22.69 -6.78
CA GLU A 421 -34.69 21.88 -7.21
C GLU A 421 -34.93 20.51 -7.88
N ASP A 422 -34.92 20.56 -9.21
CA ASP A 422 -34.75 19.42 -10.12
C ASP A 422 -33.32 18.86 -10.00
N MET A 423 -33.06 18.02 -8.98
CA MET A 423 -31.81 17.27 -8.87
C MET A 423 -31.89 16.03 -9.76
N SER A 424 -31.40 16.16 -10.99
CA SER A 424 -31.12 15.06 -11.94
C SER A 424 -30.52 13.86 -11.21
N ALA A 425 -31.03 12.65 -11.47
CA ALA A 425 -30.53 11.43 -10.86
C ALA A 425 -29.00 11.32 -11.02
N PRO A 426 -28.25 10.81 -10.03
CA PRO A 426 -26.81 10.63 -10.16
C PRO A 426 -26.52 9.72 -11.36
N GLN A 427 -25.96 10.30 -12.42
CA GLN A 427 -25.61 9.59 -13.65
C GLN A 427 -24.18 9.05 -13.49
N HIS A 428 -24.04 7.90 -12.84
CA HIS A 428 -22.76 7.19 -12.81
C HIS A 428 -22.70 6.12 -13.92
N LYS A 429 -21.51 5.91 -14.48
CA LYS A 429 -21.25 4.80 -15.39
C LYS A 429 -20.88 3.55 -14.61
N LEU A 430 -21.60 2.45 -14.83
CA LEU A 430 -21.34 1.17 -14.19
C LEU A 430 -20.41 0.32 -15.07
N LEU A 431 -19.30 -0.15 -14.49
CA LEU A 431 -18.32 -1.04 -15.12
C LEU A 431 -18.29 -2.36 -14.36
N TYR A 432 -18.53 -3.46 -15.07
CA TYR A 432 -18.44 -4.80 -14.50
C TYR A 432 -17.05 -5.38 -14.69
N VAL A 433 -16.48 -5.91 -13.62
CA VAL A 433 -15.19 -6.58 -13.65
C VAL A 433 -15.35 -7.97 -13.06
N ASN A 434 -15.09 -8.97 -13.90
CA ASN A 434 -15.01 -10.37 -13.50
C ASN A 434 -13.54 -10.72 -13.37
N PRO A 435 -13.00 -10.77 -12.14
CA PRO A 435 -11.58 -10.92 -11.97
C PRO A 435 -11.14 -12.38 -12.13
N GLU A 436 -10.05 -12.57 -12.87
CA GLU A 436 -9.34 -13.84 -12.98
C GLU A 436 -8.19 -13.83 -11.95
N PHE A 437 -8.49 -14.14 -10.69
CA PHE A 437 -7.44 -14.26 -9.69
C PHE A 437 -7.12 -15.73 -9.44
N PRO A 438 -5.87 -16.18 -9.69
CA PRO A 438 -5.38 -17.35 -8.99
C PRO A 438 -5.49 -17.01 -7.49
N ARG A 439 -6.28 -17.78 -6.74
CA ARG A 439 -6.40 -17.59 -5.28
C ARG A 439 -4.98 -17.44 -4.74
N ALA A 440 -4.68 -16.29 -4.13
CA ALA A 440 -3.35 -16.01 -3.59
C ALA A 440 -2.86 -17.21 -2.77
N GLY A 441 -1.57 -17.55 -2.90
CA GLY A 441 -0.95 -18.62 -2.14
C GLY A 441 -1.32 -18.52 -0.65
N ALA A 442 -1.67 -19.67 -0.05
CA ALA A 442 -2.12 -19.85 1.34
C ALA A 442 -2.92 -18.65 1.91
N ALA A 443 -4.26 -18.70 1.81
CA ALA A 443 -5.17 -17.67 2.34
C ALA A 443 -4.71 -17.14 3.72
N VAL A 444 -4.13 -15.94 3.72
CA VAL A 444 -3.62 -15.32 4.93
C VAL A 444 -4.81 -14.72 5.68
N HIS A 445 -4.96 -15.10 6.94
CA HIS A 445 -6.05 -14.60 7.78
C HIS A 445 -5.96 -13.07 7.92
N SER A 446 -7.09 -12.36 7.85
CA SER A 446 -7.13 -10.89 7.90
C SER A 446 -6.39 -10.32 9.11
N GLY A 447 -6.51 -10.96 10.28
CA GLY A 447 -5.78 -10.60 11.50
C GLY A 447 -4.26 -10.56 11.33
N ILE A 448 -3.67 -11.46 10.54
CA ILE A 448 -2.22 -11.43 10.26
C ILE A 448 -1.87 -10.21 9.41
N LEU A 449 -2.71 -9.85 8.43
CA LEU A 449 -2.50 -8.67 7.60
C LEU A 449 -2.66 -7.38 8.42
N HIS A 450 -3.60 -7.35 9.37
CA HIS A 450 -3.75 -6.25 10.32
C HIS A 450 -2.46 -6.07 11.15
N ASP A 451 -1.94 -7.17 11.70
CA ASP A 451 -0.68 -7.17 12.45
C ASP A 451 0.48 -6.68 11.59
N MET A 452 0.58 -7.15 10.35
CA MET A 452 1.61 -6.70 9.41
C MET A 452 1.51 -5.20 9.12
N SER A 453 0.32 -4.65 8.92
CA SER A 453 0.15 -3.20 8.70
C SER A 453 0.57 -2.39 9.93
N ILE A 454 0.21 -2.83 11.14
CA ILE A 454 0.67 -2.20 12.39
C ILE A 454 2.19 -2.26 12.51
N LEU A 455 2.80 -3.41 12.22
CA LEU A 455 4.26 -3.57 12.25
C LEU A 455 4.96 -2.73 11.18
N GLY A 456 4.38 -2.64 9.98
CA GLY A 456 4.86 -1.76 8.91
C GLY A 456 4.88 -0.30 9.35
N TYR A 457 3.81 0.15 10.02
CA TYR A 457 3.72 1.50 10.56
C TYR A 457 4.74 1.75 11.69
N LEU A 458 4.85 0.81 12.64
CA LEU A 458 5.84 0.88 13.73
C LEU A 458 7.28 0.76 13.22
N GLY A 459 7.48 0.19 12.02
CA GLY A 459 8.77 0.15 11.33
C GLY A 459 9.41 1.53 11.14
N HIS A 460 8.60 2.60 11.05
CA HIS A 460 9.10 3.98 10.97
C HIS A 460 9.79 4.48 12.25
N LEU A 461 9.66 3.76 13.37
CA LEU A 461 10.45 4.03 14.57
C LEU A 461 11.92 3.62 14.42
N GLN A 462 12.22 2.77 13.43
CA GLN A 462 13.57 2.25 13.18
C GLN A 462 14.36 3.27 12.36
N SER A 463 15.65 3.44 12.70
CA SER A 463 16.53 4.28 11.91
C SER A 463 16.99 3.51 10.66
N PRO A 464 16.90 4.09 9.46
CA PRO A 464 17.41 3.46 8.23
C PRO A 464 18.94 3.30 8.25
N ASP A 465 19.66 4.04 9.10
CA ASP A 465 21.13 4.00 9.20
C ASP A 465 21.64 2.84 10.07
N ILE A 466 20.77 2.29 10.93
CA ILE A 466 21.13 1.19 11.82
C ILE A 466 20.78 -0.11 11.10
N GLY A 467 21.81 -0.87 10.70
CA GLY A 467 21.65 -2.15 10.00
C GLY A 467 20.96 -3.26 10.83
N ALA A 468 20.54 -2.97 12.07
CA ALA A 468 19.83 -3.88 12.96
C ALA A 468 18.53 -3.23 13.48
N VAL A 469 17.44 -4.00 13.48
CA VAL A 469 16.16 -3.57 14.06
C VAL A 469 16.29 -3.52 15.57
N LEU A 470 16.04 -2.36 16.17
CA LEU A 470 16.02 -2.19 17.61
C LEU A 470 14.70 -2.71 18.19
N PRO A 471 14.75 -3.49 19.29
CA PRO A 471 13.54 -3.83 20.03
C PRO A 471 12.79 -2.57 20.48
N LEU A 472 11.46 -2.58 20.39
CA LEU A 472 10.62 -1.45 20.77
C LEU A 472 10.81 -1.04 22.23
N HIS A 473 11.14 -1.97 23.13
CA HIS A 473 11.43 -1.64 24.53
C HIS A 473 12.76 -0.87 24.71
N CYS A 474 13.66 -0.88 23.74
CA CYS A 474 14.89 -0.07 23.77
C CYS A 474 14.63 1.39 23.32
N LEU A 475 13.48 1.67 22.72
CA LEU A 475 13.14 3.00 22.24
C LEU A 475 12.63 3.89 23.37
N VAL A 476 12.99 5.18 23.32
CA VAL A 476 12.58 6.16 24.33
C VAL A 476 11.17 6.66 24.03
N PRO A 477 10.19 6.47 24.94
CA PRO A 477 8.84 6.99 24.75
C PRO A 477 8.75 8.50 25.02
N TYR A 478 7.73 9.14 24.44
CA TYR A 478 7.33 10.48 24.82
C TYR A 478 6.60 10.46 26.16
N GLN A 479 6.83 11.49 26.97
CA GLN A 479 6.06 11.74 28.19
C GLN A 479 4.97 12.77 27.91
N VAL A 480 3.74 12.44 28.30
CA VAL A 480 2.56 13.29 28.08
C VAL A 480 1.79 13.42 29.39
N PRO A 481 1.59 14.64 29.94
CA PRO A 481 0.76 14.85 31.11
C PRO A 481 -0.69 14.42 30.88
N PHE A 482 -1.33 13.86 31.91
CA PHE A 482 -2.74 13.43 31.84
C PHE A 482 -3.70 14.55 31.41
N ASN A 483 -3.47 15.76 31.91
CA ASN A 483 -4.30 16.92 31.60
C ASN A 483 -3.97 17.59 30.24
N ALA A 484 -2.94 17.13 29.53
CA ALA A 484 -2.54 17.69 28.25
C ALA A 484 -3.36 17.15 27.07
N VAL A 485 -4.04 16.02 27.26
CA VAL A 485 -4.82 15.32 26.24
C VAL A 485 -6.14 14.84 26.81
N ALA A 486 -7.19 14.90 26.00
CA ALA A 486 -8.43 14.19 26.26
C ALA A 486 -8.29 12.70 25.94
N LEU A 487 -9.12 11.86 26.55
CA LEU A 487 -9.08 10.41 26.42
C LEU A 487 -10.50 9.87 26.25
N ARG A 488 -10.67 8.94 25.30
CA ARG A 488 -11.92 8.21 25.09
C ARG A 488 -11.66 6.78 24.66
N VAL A 489 -12.35 5.83 25.29
CA VAL A 489 -12.51 4.47 24.77
C VAL A 489 -13.72 4.47 23.84
N ILE A 490 -13.51 4.14 22.57
CA ILE A 490 -14.50 4.38 21.51
C ILE A 490 -15.26 3.14 21.08
N HIS A 491 -14.81 1.95 21.48
CA HIS A 491 -15.39 0.66 21.09
C HIS A 491 -16.26 0.02 22.19
N THR A 492 -16.19 0.53 23.42
CA THR A 492 -16.95 0.01 24.56
C THR A 492 -16.98 1.04 25.69
N ASP A 493 -17.97 0.92 26.58
CA ASP A 493 -18.05 1.73 27.79
C ASP A 493 -17.14 1.16 28.88
N VAL A 494 -16.32 2.04 29.46
CA VAL A 494 -15.38 1.68 30.53
C VAL A 494 -15.64 2.59 31.72
N ALA A 495 -15.83 1.99 32.90
CA ALA A 495 -15.97 2.74 34.14
C ALA A 495 -14.73 3.65 34.35
N PRO A 496 -14.90 4.92 34.79
CA PRO A 496 -13.78 5.84 34.98
C PRO A 496 -12.66 5.30 35.88
N SER A 497 -13.00 4.46 36.87
CA SER A 497 -12.03 3.79 37.75
C SER A 497 -11.09 2.83 37.02
N ASN A 498 -11.51 2.30 35.87
CA ASN A 498 -10.82 1.25 35.14
C ASN A 498 -10.11 1.75 33.88
N ILE A 499 -10.30 3.01 33.51
CA ILE A 499 -9.85 3.53 32.22
C ILE A 499 -8.33 3.50 32.07
N MET A 500 -7.58 3.70 33.16
CA MET A 500 -6.11 3.63 33.13
C MET A 500 -5.58 2.23 32.87
N TYR A 501 -6.30 1.19 33.34
CA TYR A 501 -5.96 -0.19 33.03
C TYR A 501 -6.25 -0.53 31.57
N ALA A 502 -7.35 -0.01 31.02
CA ALA A 502 -7.69 -0.20 29.61
C ALA A 502 -6.69 0.49 28.67
N VAL A 503 -6.18 1.66 29.06
CA VAL A 503 -5.21 2.42 28.26
C VAL A 503 -3.80 1.83 28.32
N ASN A 504 -3.40 1.18 29.42
CA ASN A 504 -2.06 0.63 29.50
C ASN A 504 -1.86 -0.53 28.52
N ALA A 505 -0.70 -0.55 27.83
CA ALA A 505 -0.39 -1.51 26.77
C ALA A 505 -1.42 -1.55 25.62
N SER A 506 -1.96 -0.39 25.25
CA SER A 506 -2.97 -0.27 24.19
C SER A 506 -2.46 0.48 22.95
N TRP A 507 -3.10 0.19 21.81
CA TRP A 507 -2.96 0.94 20.58
C TRP A 507 -3.92 2.14 20.59
N VAL A 508 -3.41 3.33 20.34
CA VAL A 508 -4.21 4.57 20.40
C VAL A 508 -4.06 5.40 19.13
N GLY A 509 -5.16 6.00 18.70
CA GLY A 509 -5.16 7.10 17.74
C GLY A 509 -4.75 8.39 18.43
N LEU A 510 -3.78 9.10 17.84
CA LEU A 510 -3.29 10.39 18.30
C LEU A 510 -4.03 11.49 17.53
N CYS A 511 -5.07 12.06 18.13
CA CYS A 511 -6.04 12.89 17.45
C CYS A 511 -5.97 14.37 17.86
N CYS A 512 -6.52 15.22 17.00
CA CYS A 512 -6.71 16.65 17.20
C CYS A 512 -8.20 16.99 17.15
N ILE A 513 -8.79 17.28 18.31
CA ILE A 513 -10.15 17.82 18.41
C ILE A 513 -10.14 19.36 18.37
N PRO A 514 -11.15 20.03 17.78
CA PRO A 514 -11.22 21.49 17.77
C PRO A 514 -11.37 22.11 19.16
N GLU A 515 -11.99 21.38 20.08
CA GLU A 515 -12.26 21.84 21.45
C GLU A 515 -10.97 21.94 22.26
N GLU A 516 -10.81 23.05 23.00
CA GLU A 516 -9.71 23.16 23.94
C GLU A 516 -9.89 22.18 25.09
N VAL A 517 -8.90 21.31 25.28
CA VAL A 517 -8.78 20.50 26.50
C VAL A 517 -8.50 21.44 27.66
N ARG A 518 -9.57 21.87 28.34
CA ARG A 518 -9.52 22.69 29.55
C ARG A 518 -9.68 21.79 30.75
N CYS A 519 -8.60 21.61 31.51
CA CYS A 519 -8.66 20.93 32.79
C CYS A 519 -7.90 21.73 33.83
N GLN A 520 -8.57 22.05 34.94
CA GLN A 520 -7.95 22.69 36.11
C GLN A 520 -7.33 21.65 37.06
N THR A 521 -7.59 20.37 36.83
CA THR A 521 -7.00 19.27 37.61
C THR A 521 -5.88 18.62 36.82
N ASP A 522 -4.91 18.03 37.52
CA ASP A 522 -3.85 17.26 36.86
C ASP A 522 -4.31 15.86 36.41
N GLY A 523 -5.59 15.54 36.57
CA GLY A 523 -6.16 14.23 36.23
C GLY A 523 -6.43 14.05 34.73
N PRO A 524 -6.82 12.84 34.31
CA PRO A 524 -7.18 12.56 32.93
C PRO A 524 -8.44 13.33 32.52
N VAL A 525 -8.44 13.84 31.29
CA VAL A 525 -9.62 14.49 30.73
C VAL A 525 -10.40 13.45 29.93
N LEU A 526 -11.60 13.11 30.36
CA LEU A 526 -12.41 12.07 29.72
C LEU A 526 -13.50 12.68 28.85
N LEU A 527 -13.60 12.24 27.60
CA LEU A 527 -14.70 12.66 26.71
C LEU A 527 -15.94 11.82 26.97
N THR A 528 -17.11 12.46 26.95
CA THR A 528 -18.42 11.81 27.09
C THR A 528 -18.99 11.28 25.77
N GLN A 529 -18.54 11.84 24.65
CA GLN A 529 -18.93 11.41 23.31
C GLN A 529 -17.69 11.14 22.46
N THR A 530 -17.85 10.33 21.42
CA THR A 530 -16.75 10.06 20.50
C THR A 530 -16.69 11.14 19.43
N PRO A 531 -15.63 11.97 19.38
CA PRO A 531 -15.53 13.03 18.38
C PRO A 531 -15.28 12.46 16.98
N ILE A 532 -15.68 13.19 15.94
CA ILE A 532 -15.17 13.02 14.57
C ILE A 532 -14.09 14.07 14.40
N CYS A 533 -12.84 13.63 14.29
CA CYS A 533 -11.69 14.51 14.35
C CYS A 533 -10.48 13.92 13.60
N ASP A 534 -9.50 14.77 13.35
CA ASP A 534 -8.31 14.38 12.59
C ASP A 534 -7.40 13.50 13.45
N CYS A 535 -7.05 12.34 12.91
CA CYS A 535 -6.01 11.48 13.46
C CYS A 535 -4.67 11.88 12.83
N LEU A 536 -3.68 12.23 13.65
CA LEU A 536 -2.35 12.63 13.21
C LEU A 536 -1.35 11.47 13.22
N GLY A 537 -1.82 10.28 13.57
CA GLY A 537 -1.11 9.02 13.56
C GLY A 537 -1.44 8.18 14.78
N PHE A 538 -0.60 7.19 15.06
CA PHE A 538 -0.90 6.17 16.04
C PHE A 538 0.29 5.95 16.98
N GLY A 539 0.01 5.38 18.14
CA GLY A 539 1.03 5.04 19.10
C GLY A 539 0.65 3.87 20.00
N ILE A 540 1.66 3.34 20.68
CA ILE A 540 1.50 2.39 21.77
C ILE A 540 1.65 3.16 23.08
N VAL A 541 0.65 3.06 23.95
CA VAL A 541 0.81 3.47 25.34
C VAL A 541 1.62 2.40 26.05
N ARG A 542 2.93 2.65 26.16
CA ARG A 542 3.90 1.73 26.76
C ARG A 542 3.74 1.61 28.26
N GLY A 543 3.28 2.67 28.91
CA GLY A 543 3.14 2.74 30.35
C GLY A 543 2.30 3.92 30.78
N VAL A 544 1.67 3.80 31.94
CA VAL A 544 0.90 4.85 32.60
C VAL A 544 1.46 5.03 34.01
N ASP A 545 2.11 6.17 34.26
CA ASP A 545 2.63 6.54 35.59
C ASP A 545 1.56 7.38 36.31
N VAL A 546 0.78 6.71 37.18
CA VAL A 546 -0.34 7.34 37.90
C VAL A 546 0.16 8.33 38.96
N GLU A 547 1.31 8.06 39.57
CA GLU A 547 1.90 8.93 40.61
C GLU A 547 2.36 10.26 40.00
N LYS A 548 3.09 10.20 38.88
CA LYS A 548 3.55 11.40 38.15
C LYS A 548 2.51 11.97 37.20
N LYS A 549 1.38 11.27 37.00
CA LYS A 549 0.29 11.65 36.09
C LYS A 549 0.77 11.80 34.64
N LEU A 550 1.54 10.82 34.16
CA LEU A 550 2.15 10.80 32.83
C LEU A 550 1.77 9.55 32.02
N TYR A 551 1.45 9.74 30.75
CA TYR A 551 1.46 8.69 29.75
C TYR A 551 2.85 8.57 29.13
N HIS A 552 3.28 7.32 28.88
CA HIS A 552 4.48 7.02 28.10
C HIS A 552 4.07 6.44 26.75
N ILE A 553 4.26 7.20 25.67
CA ILE A 553 3.76 6.84 24.34
C ILE A 553 4.92 6.62 23.36
N LEU A 554 4.94 5.46 22.71
CA LEU A 554 5.81 5.17 21.57
C LEU A 554 5.06 5.45 20.28
N THR A 555 5.59 6.32 19.43
CA THR A 555 4.95 6.69 18.16
C THR A 555 5.97 7.18 17.14
N PRO A 556 5.84 6.80 15.86
CA PRO A 556 6.65 7.35 14.78
C PRO A 556 6.20 8.76 14.36
N VAL A 557 5.09 9.29 14.90
CA VAL A 557 4.61 10.63 14.56
C VAL A 557 5.67 11.68 14.92
N PRO A 558 5.98 12.60 14.00
CA PRO A 558 7.04 13.56 14.20
C PRO A 558 6.62 14.68 15.17
N PRO A 559 7.58 15.33 15.88
CA PRO A 559 7.28 16.30 16.93
C PRO A 559 6.41 17.49 16.50
N GLU A 560 6.51 17.93 15.25
CA GLU A 560 5.69 18.99 14.66
C GLU A 560 4.19 18.65 14.72
N ASN A 561 3.82 17.42 14.38
CA ASN A 561 2.44 16.94 14.41
C ASN A 561 2.02 16.60 15.84
N LEU A 562 2.91 16.03 16.65
CA LEU A 562 2.61 15.71 18.05
C LEU A 562 2.19 16.93 18.87
N ARG A 563 2.72 18.12 18.55
CA ARG A 563 2.31 19.37 19.24
C ARG A 563 0.83 19.71 19.06
N LEU A 564 0.21 19.23 17.98
CA LEU A 564 -1.20 19.44 17.68
C LEU A 564 -2.10 18.40 18.36
N VAL A 565 -1.54 17.25 18.74
CA VAL A 565 -2.31 16.18 19.40
C VAL A 565 -2.80 16.67 20.76
N ASN A 566 -4.11 16.64 20.94
CA ASN A 566 -4.82 16.97 22.17
C ASN A 566 -5.84 15.90 22.57
N CYS A 567 -5.93 14.78 21.86
CA CYS A 567 -6.88 13.70 22.17
C CYS A 567 -6.26 12.33 21.88
N LEU A 568 -6.52 11.35 22.75
CA LEU A 568 -6.19 9.94 22.60
C LEU A 568 -7.47 9.14 22.46
N LEU A 569 -7.63 8.46 21.34
CA LEU A 569 -8.77 7.58 21.09
C LEU A 569 -8.33 6.11 21.15
N LEU A 570 -8.97 5.33 22.03
CA LEU A 570 -8.71 3.90 22.22
C LEU A 570 -9.78 3.05 21.55
N GLY A 571 -9.42 2.40 20.44
CA GLY A 571 -10.27 1.46 19.71
C GLY A 571 -10.13 0.01 20.18
N ASN A 572 -10.73 -0.91 19.42
CA ASN A 572 -10.61 -2.37 19.54
C ASN A 572 -9.51 -2.95 18.64
N ILE A 573 -8.53 -2.13 18.25
CA ILE A 573 -7.35 -2.60 17.52
C ILE A 573 -6.31 -3.03 18.55
N ALA A 574 -5.96 -4.31 18.55
CA ALA A 574 -4.97 -4.85 19.47
C ALA A 574 -3.54 -4.60 18.95
N ILE A 575 -2.59 -4.49 19.88
CA ILE A 575 -1.17 -4.53 19.54
C ILE A 575 -0.82 -5.97 19.11
N PRO A 576 -0.02 -6.16 18.02
CA PRO A 576 0.40 -7.49 17.59
C PRO A 576 1.12 -8.26 18.70
N GLU A 577 0.80 -9.55 18.87
CA GLU A 577 1.38 -10.39 19.93
C GLU A 577 2.91 -10.38 19.92
N CYS A 578 3.51 -10.34 18.73
CA CYS A 578 4.96 -10.29 18.53
C CYS A 578 5.63 -9.07 19.18
N VAL A 579 4.90 -7.96 19.38
CA VAL A 579 5.41 -6.80 20.11
C VAL A 579 5.61 -7.15 21.59
N LEU A 580 4.83 -8.06 22.17
CA LEU A 580 5.00 -8.47 23.58
C LEU A 580 6.01 -9.61 23.73
N VAL A 581 5.91 -10.65 22.89
CA VAL A 581 6.66 -11.91 23.09
C VAL A 581 7.81 -12.13 22.10
N GLY A 582 7.93 -11.30 21.07
CA GLY A 582 8.89 -11.48 19.98
C GLY A 582 10.19 -10.70 20.12
N GLN A 583 10.30 -9.84 21.13
CA GLN A 583 11.46 -8.97 21.32
C GLN A 583 12.62 -9.70 22.03
N GLN A 584 13.85 -9.48 21.57
CA GLN A 584 15.06 -10.06 22.16
C GLN A 584 15.55 -9.24 23.35
N GLY A 585 16.26 -9.87 24.30
CA GLY A 585 16.87 -9.16 25.43
C GLY A 585 15.93 -8.82 26.58
N ILE A 586 14.75 -9.46 26.64
CA ILE A 586 13.84 -9.34 27.78
C ILE A 586 14.21 -10.38 28.84
N GLU A 587 14.37 -9.92 30.08
CA GLU A 587 14.58 -10.77 31.27
C GLU A 587 13.39 -10.64 32.22
N GLY A 588 12.97 -11.76 32.84
CA GLY A 588 11.90 -11.78 33.84
C GLY A 588 10.48 -11.98 33.28
N GLU A 589 9.48 -11.61 34.09
CA GLU A 589 8.07 -11.71 33.74
C GLU A 589 7.65 -10.60 32.75
N ILE A 590 6.84 -10.97 31.76
CA ILE A 590 6.33 -10.04 30.75
C ILE A 590 4.89 -9.69 31.12
N PRO A 591 4.57 -8.41 31.42
CA PRO A 591 3.20 -8.00 31.69
C PRO A 591 2.25 -8.41 30.55
N TYR A 592 1.02 -8.76 30.89
CA TYR A 592 -0.02 -9.21 29.95
C TYR A 592 0.25 -10.56 29.26
N VAL A 593 1.32 -11.26 29.63
CA VAL A 593 1.65 -12.59 29.11
C VAL A 593 1.67 -13.57 30.28
N THR A 594 0.93 -14.66 30.17
CA THR A 594 0.96 -15.75 31.17
C THR A 594 1.14 -17.09 30.49
N SER A 595 1.95 -17.97 31.10
CA SER A 595 2.03 -19.39 30.75
C SER A 595 1.04 -20.26 31.52
N ASP A 596 0.47 -19.72 32.60
CA ASP A 596 -0.25 -20.43 33.65
C ASP A 596 -1.69 -19.92 33.66
N TYR A 597 -2.49 -20.40 32.71
CA TYR A 597 -3.86 -19.92 32.53
C TYR A 597 -4.88 -20.87 33.14
N ASN A 598 -5.81 -20.33 33.94
CA ASN A 598 -6.97 -21.06 34.44
C ASN A 598 -8.16 -20.87 33.48
N TYR A 599 -8.61 -21.97 32.87
CA TYR A 599 -9.69 -21.99 31.87
C TYR A 599 -11.06 -21.53 32.41
N SER A 600 -11.23 -21.41 33.72
CA SER A 600 -12.47 -20.90 34.34
C SER A 600 -12.62 -19.37 34.30
N ILE A 601 -11.57 -18.61 33.97
CA ILE A 601 -11.63 -17.14 33.98
C ILE A 601 -12.16 -16.63 32.62
N VAL A 602 -13.33 -15.98 32.66
CA VAL A 602 -13.99 -15.31 31.54
C VAL A 602 -13.60 -13.82 31.53
N GLY A 603 -13.11 -13.30 30.40
CA GLY A 603 -12.67 -11.91 30.23
C GLY A 603 -12.43 -11.57 28.75
N SER A 604 -12.39 -10.27 28.44
CA SER A 604 -12.40 -9.71 27.08
C SER A 604 -11.01 -9.76 26.42
N GLY A 605 -10.89 -10.49 25.30
CA GLY A 605 -9.70 -10.52 24.44
C GLY A 605 -8.69 -11.60 24.79
N LYS A 606 -8.75 -12.75 24.10
CA LYS A 606 -7.79 -13.86 24.25
C LYS A 606 -7.15 -14.17 22.89
N LEU A 607 -5.83 -14.14 22.81
CA LEU A 607 -5.06 -14.67 21.69
C LEU A 607 -4.36 -15.96 22.16
N ARG A 608 -4.72 -17.10 21.55
CA ARG A 608 -4.19 -18.41 21.94
C ARG A 608 -2.93 -18.73 21.13
N LYS A 609 -1.83 -19.03 21.82
CA LYS A 609 -0.60 -19.56 21.20
C LYS A 609 -0.43 -21.05 21.48
N ASN A 610 -0.44 -21.88 20.43
CA ASN A 610 -0.08 -23.29 20.57
C ASN A 610 1.45 -23.43 20.66
N LYS A 611 1.94 -24.04 21.76
CA LYS A 611 3.38 -24.25 22.09
C LYS A 611 4.14 -25.22 21.15
N GLN A 612 3.63 -25.58 19.98
CA GLN A 612 4.29 -26.56 19.10
C GLN A 612 5.63 -26.07 18.52
N HIS A 613 5.88 -24.75 18.47
CA HIS A 613 7.13 -24.20 17.93
C HIS A 613 8.27 -24.02 18.95
N LEU A 614 8.01 -24.15 20.26
CA LEU A 614 9.05 -24.05 21.29
C LEU A 614 9.72 -25.41 21.59
N LEU A 615 9.03 -26.52 21.31
CA LEU A 615 9.58 -27.88 21.52
C LEU A 615 10.64 -28.24 20.48
N LYS A 616 10.53 -27.77 19.24
CA LYS A 616 11.54 -28.00 18.18
C LYS A 616 12.91 -27.34 18.44
N ARG A 617 13.02 -26.42 19.41
CA ARG A 617 14.32 -25.87 19.82
C ARG A 617 15.02 -26.70 20.90
N LYS A 618 14.28 -27.52 21.67
CA LYS A 618 14.89 -28.41 22.67
C LYS A 618 15.41 -29.72 22.09
N GLU A 619 14.90 -30.14 20.93
CA GLU A 619 15.37 -31.36 20.25
C GLU A 619 16.64 -31.15 19.41
N CYS A 620 17.08 -29.91 19.15
CA CYS A 620 18.33 -29.65 18.42
C CYS A 620 19.57 -29.46 19.32
N ASP A 621 19.40 -29.35 20.64
CA ASP A 621 20.52 -29.31 21.60
C ASP A 621 20.86 -30.72 22.16
N TYR A 622 20.12 -31.75 21.72
CA TYR A 622 20.38 -33.17 22.01
C TYR A 622 20.12 -34.02 20.75
N ALA A 623 20.92 -33.83 19.71
CA ALA A 623 21.09 -34.79 18.61
C ALA A 623 22.46 -34.60 17.93
#